data_AF-A0A817FII2-F1
#
_entry.id   AF-A0A817FII2-F1
#
_cell.length_a   1.000
_cell.length_b   1.000
_cell.length_c   1.000
_cell.angle_alpha   90.00
_cell.angle_beta   90.00
_cell.angle_gamma   90.00
#
_symmetry.space_group_name_H-M   'P 1'
#
loop_
_entity.id
_entity.type
_entity.pdbx_description
1 polymer ?
#
loop_
_entity_poly.entity_id
_entity_poly.type
_entity_poly.pdbx_seq_one_letter_code
_entity_poly.pdbx_strand_id
1 'polypeptide(L)'
;MTRMKWMFKILSISFIIGCVIVRYLLFQKKSSIYLIDKHNYRYDVNHHHVENENNFLSKNINVIPLPKFIDKKNSILVISNGFQVVPKQKPTEDLQLALRRYLKYISLLTEIPIEINEDSLSSENKLIIDCLSITSQKDAYPTLGEDESYTLNITKTGSYLYALSLTGIIRGLSTFIQLIERNTSSDTFYIPLVNIIDRPRFKWRGLLLDVSRHWMPVTVIERTLNAMELSKLNVLHLHLSDDQGFRVESIEYNLLHDRKDFFTQKDIQHLVEYARQRRIRIIPEFDIPGHTTR
;
A
#
# COMPACT_ATOMS: atom_id res chain seq x y z
N MET A 1 -51.72 32.13 -43.15
CA MET A 1 -51.74 31.55 -41.78
C MET A 1 -51.48 30.04 -41.71
N THR A 2 -51.49 29.28 -42.81
CA THR A 2 -51.36 27.80 -42.81
C THR A 2 -49.92 27.28 -42.85
N ARG A 3 -48.98 28.01 -43.48
CA ARG A 3 -47.56 27.61 -43.57
C ARG A 3 -46.79 27.72 -42.23
N MET A 4 -47.15 28.70 -41.40
CA MET A 4 -46.48 28.96 -40.12
C MET A 4 -46.84 27.91 -39.05
N LYS A 5 -48.08 27.39 -39.05
CA LYS A 5 -48.49 26.29 -38.16
C LYS A 5 -47.77 24.97 -38.46
N TRP A 6 -47.39 24.74 -39.72
CA TRP A 6 -46.62 23.56 -40.12
C TRP A 6 -45.15 23.64 -39.68
N MET A 7 -44.52 24.81 -39.80
CA MET A 7 -43.15 25.01 -39.29
C MET A 7 -43.06 24.81 -37.77
N PHE A 8 -44.00 25.33 -36.98
CA PHE A 8 -44.01 25.11 -35.53
C PHE A 8 -44.26 23.65 -35.14
N LYS A 9 -45.09 22.91 -35.91
CA LYS A 9 -45.26 21.46 -35.70
C LYS A 9 -43.96 20.69 -35.98
N ILE A 10 -43.25 20.99 -37.07
CA ILE A 10 -41.99 20.32 -37.41
C ILE A 10 -40.91 20.62 -36.38
N LEU A 11 -40.76 21.88 -35.95
CA LEU A 11 -39.81 22.28 -34.90
C LEU A 11 -40.13 21.61 -33.55
N SER A 12 -41.41 21.49 -33.18
CA SER A 12 -41.80 20.80 -31.95
C SER A 12 -41.53 19.28 -32.00
N ILE A 13 -41.73 18.64 -33.15
CA ILE A 13 -41.45 17.21 -33.34
C ILE A 13 -39.94 16.96 -33.35
N SER A 14 -39.14 17.78 -34.01
CA SER A 14 -37.67 17.67 -33.98
C SER A 14 -37.11 17.93 -32.58
N PHE A 15 -37.68 18.83 -31.79
CA PHE A 15 -37.28 19.06 -30.40
C PHE A 15 -37.63 17.87 -29.50
N ILE A 16 -38.83 17.29 -29.65
CA ILE A 16 -39.25 16.10 -28.89
C ILE A 16 -38.39 14.88 -29.28
N ILE A 17 -38.14 14.65 -30.57
CA ILE A 17 -37.27 13.57 -31.04
C ILE A 17 -35.83 13.80 -30.53
N GLY A 18 -35.32 15.03 -30.58
CA GLY A 18 -34.01 15.39 -30.01
C GLY A 18 -33.93 15.12 -28.51
N CYS A 19 -34.94 15.51 -27.72
CA CYS A 19 -34.99 15.22 -26.29
C CYS A 19 -35.14 13.73 -25.99
N VAL A 20 -35.91 12.98 -26.77
CA VAL A 20 -36.05 11.52 -26.61
C VAL A 20 -34.75 10.81 -26.98
N ILE A 21 -34.05 11.23 -28.04
CA ILE A 21 -32.75 10.66 -28.42
C ILE A 21 -31.68 11.01 -27.40
N VAL A 22 -31.61 12.26 -26.92
CA VAL A 22 -30.66 12.66 -25.87
C VAL A 22 -30.95 11.93 -24.56
N ARG A 23 -32.23 11.75 -24.20
CA ARG A 23 -32.63 10.97 -23.02
C ARG A 23 -32.35 9.47 -23.21
N TYR A 24 -32.57 8.91 -24.39
CA TYR A 24 -32.26 7.52 -24.75
C TYR A 24 -30.74 7.27 -24.77
N LEU A 25 -29.95 8.23 -25.27
CA LEU A 25 -28.49 8.19 -25.27
C LEU A 25 -27.92 8.39 -23.85
N LEU A 26 -28.51 9.25 -23.02
CA LEU A 26 -28.14 9.39 -21.60
C LEU A 26 -28.56 8.16 -20.78
N PHE A 27 -29.65 7.47 -21.16
CA PHE A 27 -30.09 6.23 -20.52
C PHE A 27 -29.24 5.03 -20.95
N GLN A 28 -28.77 4.97 -22.20
CA GLN A 28 -27.83 3.95 -22.68
C GLN A 28 -26.38 4.19 -22.25
N LYS A 29 -25.98 5.44 -21.93
CA LYS A 29 -24.63 5.77 -21.48
C LYS A 29 -24.44 5.72 -19.96
N LYS A 30 -25.22 4.87 -19.28
CA LYS A 30 -24.86 4.30 -17.98
C LYS A 30 -24.57 2.82 -18.18
N SER A 31 -23.46 2.54 -18.87
CA SER A 31 -22.93 1.19 -19.00
C SER A 31 -22.40 0.72 -17.65
N SER A 32 -23.29 0.17 -16.82
CA SER A 32 -22.91 -0.69 -15.69
C SER A 32 -22.26 -1.93 -16.28
N ILE A 33 -20.97 -2.12 -16.00
CA ILE A 33 -20.19 -3.27 -16.43
C ILE A 33 -20.55 -4.42 -15.48
N TYR A 34 -21.39 -5.36 -15.91
CA TYR A 34 -21.70 -6.52 -15.08
C TYR A 34 -20.62 -7.58 -15.25
N LEU A 35 -20.06 -8.05 -14.14
CA LEU A 35 -19.33 -9.32 -14.11
C LEU A 35 -20.33 -10.44 -13.82
N ILE A 36 -20.16 -11.57 -14.51
CA ILE A 36 -20.96 -12.78 -14.33
C ILE A 36 -20.03 -13.89 -13.88
N ASP A 37 -20.33 -14.53 -12.75
CA ASP A 37 -19.56 -15.69 -12.31
C ASP A 37 -20.05 -17.01 -12.93
N LYS A 38 -19.32 -18.09 -12.67
CA LYS A 38 -19.60 -19.46 -13.15
C LYS A 38 -20.95 -20.04 -12.69
N HIS A 39 -21.66 -19.37 -11.79
CA HIS A 39 -23.01 -19.72 -11.32
C HIS A 39 -24.08 -18.73 -11.83
N ASN A 40 -23.73 -17.87 -12.80
CA ASN A 40 -24.62 -16.92 -13.50
C ASN A 40 -25.15 -15.73 -12.67
N TYR A 41 -24.48 -15.38 -11.57
CA TYR A 41 -24.81 -14.19 -10.79
C TYR A 41 -24.21 -12.92 -11.40
N ARG A 42 -25.02 -11.86 -11.54
CA ARG A 42 -24.65 -10.54 -12.12
C ARG A 42 -24.35 -9.53 -11.03
N TYR A 43 -23.18 -8.91 -11.06
CA TYR A 43 -22.77 -7.88 -10.08
C TYR A 43 -22.77 -6.48 -10.70
N ASP A 44 -23.57 -5.55 -10.15
CA ASP A 44 -23.59 -4.13 -10.55
C ASP A 44 -22.48 -3.35 -9.84
N VAL A 45 -21.53 -2.79 -10.58
CA VAL A 45 -20.38 -2.06 -10.02
C VAL A 45 -20.79 -0.72 -9.37
N ASN A 46 -22.02 -0.25 -9.59
CA ASN A 46 -22.42 1.12 -9.26
C ASN A 46 -23.33 1.26 -8.03
N HIS A 47 -23.66 0.18 -7.31
CA HIS A 47 -24.42 0.27 -6.05
C HIS A 47 -23.65 -0.35 -4.89
N HIS A 48 -22.88 0.51 -4.21
CA HIS A 48 -22.60 0.32 -2.79
C HIS A 48 -23.93 0.38 -2.04
N HIS A 49 -24.48 -0.78 -1.74
CA HIS A 49 -25.23 -0.98 -0.51
C HIS A 49 -24.53 -2.07 0.29
N VAL A 50 -24.19 -1.70 1.52
CA VAL A 50 -23.70 -2.56 2.58
C VAL A 50 -24.72 -3.66 2.80
N GLU A 51 -24.36 -4.92 2.55
CA GLU A 51 -25.06 -6.05 3.14
C GLU A 51 -24.17 -7.31 3.15
N ASN A 52 -24.03 -7.87 4.36
CA ASN A 52 -23.26 -9.03 4.78
C ASN A 52 -21.76 -8.84 5.07
N GLU A 53 -21.47 -7.99 6.07
CA GLU A 53 -20.20 -8.00 6.82
C GLU A 53 -19.97 -9.27 7.68
N ASN A 54 -20.88 -10.25 7.66
CA ASN A 54 -20.88 -11.33 8.65
C ASN A 54 -20.26 -12.68 8.23
N ASN A 55 -19.52 -12.79 7.12
CA ASN A 55 -18.93 -14.09 6.72
C ASN A 55 -17.45 -14.07 6.25
N PHE A 56 -16.69 -12.98 6.42
CA PHE A 56 -15.28 -12.92 5.98
C PHE A 56 -14.25 -12.70 7.10
N LEU A 57 -14.68 -12.69 8.36
CA LEU A 57 -13.72 -12.73 9.47
C LEU A 57 -13.35 -14.19 9.71
N SER A 58 -12.29 -14.67 9.07
CA SER A 58 -11.58 -15.84 9.61
C SER A 58 -11.16 -15.44 11.03
N LYS A 59 -11.86 -15.97 12.04
CA LYS A 59 -11.75 -15.56 13.45
C LYS A 59 -10.34 -15.69 14.07
N ASN A 60 -9.34 -16.17 13.31
CA ASN A 60 -8.04 -16.62 13.79
C ASN A 60 -6.87 -16.24 12.85
N ILE A 61 -6.84 -15.03 12.28
CA ILE A 61 -5.66 -14.54 11.53
C ILE A 61 -5.29 -13.14 12.01
N ASN A 62 -4.04 -13.01 12.46
CA ASN A 62 -3.51 -11.78 13.02
C ASN A 62 -2.87 -10.90 11.94
N VAL A 63 -3.67 -10.46 10.95
CA VAL A 63 -3.21 -9.56 9.89
C VAL A 63 -3.94 -8.22 9.98
N ILE A 64 -3.17 -7.14 10.08
CA ILE A 64 -3.63 -5.75 10.12
C ILE A 64 -2.84 -4.92 9.08
N PRO A 65 -3.53 -4.13 8.24
CA PRO A 65 -4.97 -4.09 8.03
C PRO A 65 -5.53 -5.41 7.48
N LEU A 66 -6.82 -5.69 7.74
CA LEU A 66 -7.50 -6.87 7.20
C LEU A 66 -7.45 -6.82 5.66
N PRO A 67 -6.94 -7.86 4.98
CA PRO A 67 -6.88 -7.88 3.53
C PRO A 67 -8.27 -7.88 2.90
N LYS A 68 -8.38 -7.38 1.67
CA LYS A 68 -9.64 -7.39 0.91
C LYS A 68 -10.24 -8.80 0.79
N PHE A 69 -9.41 -9.82 0.58
CA PHE A 69 -9.83 -11.22 0.52
C PHE A 69 -8.78 -12.11 1.18
N ILE A 70 -9.25 -13.09 1.96
CA ILE A 70 -8.43 -14.10 2.60
C ILE A 70 -9.18 -15.44 2.67
N ASP A 71 -8.51 -16.51 2.23
CA ASP A 71 -8.99 -17.89 2.34
C ASP A 71 -7.92 -18.72 3.07
N LYS A 72 -8.13 -18.97 4.36
CA LYS A 72 -7.23 -19.77 5.21
C LYS A 72 -7.63 -21.23 5.21
N LYS A 73 -6.64 -22.11 5.08
CA LYS A 73 -6.79 -23.56 5.19
C LYS A 73 -6.34 -24.05 6.56
N ASN A 74 -6.86 -25.20 6.97
CA ASN A 74 -6.48 -25.88 8.21
C ASN A 74 -5.16 -26.67 8.03
N SER A 75 -4.11 -25.98 7.62
CA SER A 75 -2.78 -26.55 7.44
C SER A 75 -1.73 -25.44 7.54
N ILE A 76 -0.47 -25.83 7.71
CA ILE A 76 0.65 -24.92 7.93
C ILE A 76 1.83 -25.25 7.02
N LEU A 77 2.67 -24.25 6.76
CA LEU A 77 4.00 -24.35 6.18
C LEU A 77 5.00 -24.03 7.29
N VAL A 78 5.90 -24.96 7.62
CA VAL A 78 6.93 -24.74 8.66
C VAL A 78 8.10 -23.96 8.07
N ILE A 79 8.51 -22.87 8.71
CA ILE A 79 9.74 -22.15 8.36
C ILE A 79 10.90 -22.88 9.00
N SER A 80 11.80 -23.43 8.19
CA SER A 80 12.97 -24.19 8.64
C SER A 80 14.29 -23.50 8.21
N ASN A 81 15.44 -23.99 8.68
CA ASN A 81 16.77 -23.47 8.33
C ASN A 81 17.10 -23.49 6.82
N GLY A 82 16.29 -24.14 5.98
CA GLY A 82 16.41 -24.12 4.52
C GLY A 82 15.43 -23.18 3.82
N PHE A 83 14.65 -22.38 4.56
CA PHE A 83 13.70 -21.45 3.96
C PHE A 83 14.45 -20.38 3.16
N GLN A 84 14.03 -20.18 1.91
CA GLN A 84 14.69 -19.27 0.98
C GLN A 84 13.71 -18.24 0.43
N VAL A 85 14.20 -17.02 0.19
CA VAL A 85 13.46 -15.99 -0.56
C VAL A 85 14.11 -15.85 -1.93
N VAL A 86 13.33 -16.11 -2.98
CA VAL A 86 13.82 -16.23 -4.36
C VAL A 86 13.08 -15.24 -5.25
N PRO A 87 13.74 -14.16 -5.71
CA PRO A 87 13.21 -13.31 -6.78
C PRO A 87 13.08 -14.11 -8.07
N LYS A 88 11.91 -14.06 -8.72
CA LYS A 88 11.69 -14.76 -9.99
C LYS A 88 12.47 -14.14 -11.15
N GLN A 89 12.76 -12.84 -11.05
CA GLN A 89 13.58 -12.09 -11.98
C GLN A 89 14.74 -11.43 -11.23
N LYS A 90 15.80 -11.03 -11.95
CA LYS A 90 16.92 -10.30 -11.34
C LYS A 90 16.41 -9.04 -10.63
N PRO A 91 16.60 -8.91 -9.30
CA PRO A 91 16.02 -7.82 -8.54
C PRO A 91 16.75 -6.50 -8.80
N THR A 92 16.01 -5.40 -8.82
CA THR A 92 16.59 -4.04 -8.75
C THR A 92 17.23 -3.78 -7.40
N GLU A 93 18.05 -2.74 -7.31
CA GLU A 93 18.64 -2.28 -6.05
C GLU A 93 17.57 -2.03 -4.97
N ASP A 94 16.48 -1.33 -5.32
CA ASP A 94 15.37 -1.06 -4.41
C ASP A 94 14.69 -2.35 -3.92
N LEU A 95 14.48 -3.33 -4.81
CA LEU A 95 13.92 -4.62 -4.41
C LEU A 95 14.91 -5.38 -3.52
N GLN A 96 16.21 -5.37 -3.82
CA GLN A 96 17.22 -5.99 -2.97
C GLN A 96 17.25 -5.37 -1.57
N LEU A 97 17.18 -4.04 -1.46
CA LEU A 97 17.12 -3.33 -0.18
C LEU A 97 15.86 -3.68 0.62
N ALA A 98 14.71 -3.76 -0.04
CA ALA A 98 13.47 -4.23 0.59
C ALA A 98 13.60 -5.67 1.08
N LEU A 99 14.07 -6.60 0.24
CA LEU A 99 14.22 -8.00 0.61
C LEU A 99 15.21 -8.17 1.78
N ARG A 100 16.38 -7.51 1.76
CA ARG A 100 17.33 -7.56 2.89
C ARG A 100 16.69 -7.09 4.20
N ARG A 101 15.88 -6.02 4.15
CA ARG A 101 15.16 -5.51 5.33
C ARG A 101 14.15 -6.52 5.85
N TYR A 102 13.32 -7.09 4.99
CA TYR A 102 12.32 -8.08 5.38
C TYR A 102 12.93 -9.39 5.85
N LEU A 103 14.02 -9.86 5.22
CA LEU A 103 14.78 -11.01 5.69
C LEU A 103 15.32 -10.78 7.10
N LYS A 104 15.88 -9.59 7.37
CA LYS A 104 16.30 -9.24 8.73
C LYS A 104 15.14 -9.33 9.72
N TYR A 105 13.94 -8.86 9.37
CA TYR A 105 12.77 -8.99 10.23
C TYR A 105 12.38 -10.45 10.48
N ILE A 106 12.36 -11.28 9.43
CA ILE A 106 12.03 -12.69 9.58
C ILE A 106 13.09 -13.40 10.44
N SER A 107 14.38 -13.16 10.19
CA SER A 107 15.46 -13.75 10.99
C SER A 107 15.39 -13.33 12.46
N LEU A 108 15.04 -12.07 12.75
CA LEU A 108 14.84 -11.60 14.12
C LEU A 108 13.62 -12.23 14.79
N LEU A 109 12.55 -12.49 14.03
CA LEU A 109 11.33 -13.10 14.54
C LEU A 109 11.47 -14.61 14.76
N THR A 110 12.23 -15.29 13.89
CA THR A 110 12.30 -16.75 13.83
C THR A 110 13.59 -17.33 14.40
N GLU A 111 14.61 -16.49 14.65
CA GLU A 111 15.97 -16.89 15.01
C GLU A 111 16.67 -17.75 13.94
N ILE A 112 16.08 -17.86 12.75
CA ILE A 112 16.62 -18.60 11.60
C ILE A 112 17.34 -17.62 10.66
N PRO A 113 18.60 -17.87 10.27
CA PRO A 113 19.26 -17.07 9.26
C PRO A 113 18.63 -17.35 7.89
N ILE A 114 18.05 -16.33 7.27
CA ILE A 114 17.45 -16.45 5.93
C ILE A 114 18.25 -15.60 4.94
N GLU A 115 18.62 -16.23 3.83
CA GLU A 115 19.40 -15.61 2.76
C GLU A 115 18.57 -15.45 1.48
N ILE A 116 18.97 -14.49 0.64
CA ILE A 116 18.46 -14.36 -0.73
C ILE A 116 19.23 -15.35 -1.59
N ASN A 117 18.52 -16.23 -2.31
CA ASN A 117 19.13 -17.11 -3.29
C ASN A 117 18.65 -16.75 -4.70
N GLU A 118 19.59 -16.50 -5.61
CA GLU A 118 19.30 -16.25 -7.03
C GLU A 118 19.17 -17.55 -7.84
N ASP A 119 19.65 -18.68 -7.30
CA ASP A 119 19.57 -19.99 -7.94
C ASP A 119 18.24 -20.69 -7.63
N SER A 120 17.49 -20.97 -8.69
CA SER A 120 16.11 -21.47 -8.65
C SER A 120 15.95 -22.98 -8.36
N LEU A 121 17.03 -23.67 -7.96
CA LEU A 121 17.06 -25.13 -7.88
C LEU A 121 16.29 -25.67 -6.66
N SER A 122 15.04 -26.05 -6.93
CA SER A 122 14.31 -27.21 -6.38
C SER A 122 14.24 -27.45 -4.87
N SER A 123 14.35 -26.43 -4.01
CA SER A 123 13.93 -26.56 -2.61
C SER A 123 12.40 -26.39 -2.51
N GLU A 124 11.74 -27.38 -1.90
CA GLU A 124 10.45 -27.15 -1.24
C GLU A 124 10.69 -26.15 -0.08
N ASN A 125 9.67 -25.37 0.29
CA ASN A 125 9.74 -24.37 1.38
C ASN A 125 10.48 -23.05 1.03
N LYS A 126 10.09 -22.40 -0.06
CA LYS A 126 10.59 -21.07 -0.46
C LYS A 126 9.48 -20.03 -0.61
N LEU A 127 9.81 -18.75 -0.47
CA LEU A 127 8.98 -17.62 -0.88
C LEU A 127 9.49 -17.06 -2.21
N ILE A 128 8.70 -17.25 -3.26
CA ILE A 128 8.97 -16.68 -4.58
C ILE A 128 8.42 -15.25 -4.63
N ILE A 129 9.24 -14.31 -5.07
CA ILE A 129 8.87 -12.91 -5.28
C ILE A 129 8.75 -12.65 -6.78
N ASP A 130 7.54 -12.41 -7.26
CA ASP A 130 7.25 -12.12 -8.67
C ASP A 130 6.72 -10.69 -8.82
N CYS A 131 7.60 -9.80 -9.27
CA CYS A 131 7.28 -8.39 -9.49
C CYS A 131 7.25 -8.11 -10.99
N LEU A 132 6.13 -7.65 -11.54
CA LEU A 132 6.01 -7.43 -12.99
C LEU A 132 6.77 -6.17 -13.45
N SER A 133 6.59 -5.05 -12.76
CA SER A 133 7.29 -3.79 -13.06
C SER A 133 8.56 -3.70 -12.24
N ILE A 134 9.65 -4.26 -12.78
CA ILE A 134 11.01 -4.13 -12.24
C ILE A 134 11.73 -2.94 -12.88
N THR A 135 11.00 -2.04 -13.54
CA THR A 135 11.63 -0.91 -14.23
C THR A 135 12.27 0.00 -13.18
N SER A 136 13.60 -0.11 -13.07
CA SER A 136 14.44 0.76 -12.25
C SER A 136 14.33 2.17 -12.84
N GLN A 137 13.38 2.94 -12.33
CA GLN A 137 13.46 4.37 -12.43
C GLN A 137 14.29 4.80 -11.23
N LYS A 138 15.60 4.95 -11.46
CA LYS A 138 16.48 5.63 -10.51
C LYS A 138 15.77 6.92 -10.04
N ASP A 139 15.71 7.13 -8.73
CA ASP A 139 15.01 8.27 -8.12
C ASP A 139 13.48 8.31 -8.28
N ALA A 140 12.81 7.17 -8.53
CA ALA A 140 11.35 7.09 -8.52
C ALA A 140 10.79 7.10 -7.09
N TYR A 141 10.41 8.30 -6.65
CA TYR A 141 9.64 8.51 -5.43
C TYR A 141 8.22 7.90 -5.54
N PRO A 142 7.66 7.39 -4.43
CA PRO A 142 6.27 6.93 -4.40
C PRO A 142 5.33 8.08 -4.77
N THR A 143 4.33 7.80 -5.62
CA THR A 143 3.34 8.77 -6.08
C THR A 143 1.94 8.39 -5.62
N LEU A 144 1.03 9.37 -5.55
CA LEU A 144 -0.36 9.09 -5.16
C LEU A 144 -1.03 8.20 -6.21
N GLY A 145 -1.50 7.02 -5.77
CA GLY A 145 -2.22 6.11 -6.65
C GLY A 145 -1.33 5.16 -7.45
N GLU A 146 -0.05 5.03 -7.09
CA GLU A 146 0.75 3.86 -7.47
C GLU A 146 0.00 2.56 -7.13
N ASP A 147 0.20 1.51 -7.92
CA ASP A 147 -0.43 0.23 -7.66
C ASP A 147 0.17 -0.37 -6.38
N GLU A 148 -0.65 -0.58 -5.36
CA GLU A 148 -0.25 -1.23 -4.10
C GLU A 148 -0.90 -2.61 -3.93
N SER A 149 -1.42 -3.18 -5.01
CA SER A 149 -2.11 -4.47 -4.99
C SER A 149 -1.11 -5.63 -5.00
N TYR A 150 -1.49 -6.72 -4.34
CA TYR A 150 -0.69 -7.94 -4.34
C TYR A 150 -1.56 -9.18 -4.15
N THR A 151 -1.02 -10.33 -4.53
CA THR A 151 -1.55 -11.65 -4.21
C THR A 151 -0.49 -12.43 -3.45
N LEU A 152 -0.86 -13.00 -2.31
CA LEU A 152 0.01 -13.87 -1.51
C LEU A 152 -0.64 -15.24 -1.39
N ASN A 153 0.03 -16.25 -1.93
CA ASN A 153 -0.42 -17.64 -1.87
C ASN A 153 0.59 -18.47 -1.08
N ILE A 154 0.13 -19.17 -0.05
CA ILE A 154 0.94 -20.02 0.81
C ILE A 154 0.35 -21.42 0.76
N THR A 155 1.17 -22.36 0.32
CA THR A 155 0.83 -23.78 0.15
C THR A 155 1.75 -24.65 0.99
N LYS A 156 1.55 -25.97 0.97
CA LYS A 156 2.45 -26.92 1.66
C LYS A 156 3.86 -26.95 1.08
N THR A 157 4.03 -26.62 -0.20
CA THR A 157 5.31 -26.74 -0.90
C THR A 157 6.07 -25.41 -0.97
N GLY A 158 5.42 -24.30 -0.62
CA GLY A 158 6.04 -22.98 -0.60
C GLY A 158 5.04 -21.84 -0.67
N SER A 159 5.59 -20.64 -0.77
CA SER A 159 4.89 -19.37 -0.81
C SER A 159 5.18 -18.63 -2.12
N TYR A 160 4.20 -17.90 -2.62
CA TYR A 160 4.31 -17.11 -3.85
C TYR A 160 3.66 -15.75 -3.62
N LEU A 161 4.45 -14.70 -3.75
CA LEU A 161 4.03 -13.31 -3.65
C LEU A 161 4.15 -12.66 -5.02
N TYR A 162 3.02 -12.22 -5.56
CA TYR A 162 2.93 -11.53 -6.85
C TYR A 162 2.40 -10.11 -6.67
N ALA A 163 3.02 -9.15 -7.37
CA ALA A 163 2.48 -7.80 -7.51
C ALA A 163 2.90 -7.14 -8.83
N LEU A 164 2.15 -6.12 -9.22
CA LEU A 164 2.46 -5.32 -10.41
C LEU A 164 3.63 -4.36 -10.16
N SER A 165 3.83 -3.93 -8.92
CA SER A 165 4.82 -2.92 -8.54
C SER A 165 5.64 -3.35 -7.31
N LEU A 166 6.78 -2.69 -7.10
CA LEU A 166 7.56 -2.80 -5.88
C LEU A 166 6.73 -2.46 -4.62
N THR A 167 5.86 -1.46 -4.69
CA THR A 167 5.02 -1.08 -3.55
C THR A 167 4.06 -2.21 -3.17
N GLY A 168 3.44 -2.88 -4.15
CA GLY A 168 2.62 -4.06 -3.91
C GLY A 168 3.42 -5.20 -3.26
N ILE A 169 4.65 -5.47 -3.73
CA ILE A 169 5.55 -6.44 -3.09
C ILE A 169 5.80 -6.08 -1.62
N ILE A 170 6.14 -4.82 -1.32
CA ILE A 170 6.40 -4.39 0.06
C ILE A 170 5.15 -4.59 0.94
N ARG A 171 3.94 -4.25 0.45
CA ARG A 171 2.70 -4.49 1.21
C ARG A 171 2.44 -5.98 1.45
N GLY A 172 2.73 -6.82 0.46
CA GLY A 172 2.62 -8.27 0.57
C GLY A 172 3.61 -8.89 1.54
N LEU A 173 4.86 -8.39 1.55
CA LEU A 173 5.88 -8.78 2.52
C LEU A 173 5.50 -8.36 3.95
N SER A 174 4.88 -7.18 4.13
CA SER A 174 4.32 -6.78 5.44
C SER A 174 3.30 -7.79 5.95
N THR A 175 2.40 -8.25 5.06
CA THR A 175 1.42 -9.29 5.39
C THR A 175 2.07 -10.64 5.66
N PHE A 176 3.06 -11.03 4.86
CA PHE A 176 3.79 -12.29 5.05
C PHE A 176 4.40 -12.38 6.45
N ILE A 177 5.07 -11.31 6.91
CA ILE A 177 5.64 -11.26 8.26
C ILE A 177 4.58 -11.44 9.35
N GLN A 178 3.43 -10.78 9.21
CA GLN A 178 2.35 -10.86 10.21
C GLN A 178 1.71 -12.26 10.29
N LEU A 179 1.85 -13.07 9.25
CA LEU A 179 1.36 -14.45 9.24
C LEU A 179 2.31 -15.44 9.91
N ILE A 180 3.53 -15.04 10.26
CA ILE A 180 4.49 -15.90 10.94
C ILE A 180 4.03 -16.08 12.39
N GLU A 181 3.81 -17.34 12.78
CA GLU A 181 3.41 -17.75 14.12
C GLU A 181 4.46 -18.71 14.70
N ARG A 182 4.60 -18.74 16.03
CA ARG A 182 5.45 -19.69 16.75
C ARG A 182 4.59 -20.80 17.33
N ASN A 183 4.91 -22.05 17.02
CA ASN A 183 4.38 -23.21 17.73
C ASN A 183 5.17 -23.38 19.03
N THR A 184 4.55 -23.07 20.16
CA THR A 184 5.17 -23.13 21.48
C THR A 184 5.51 -24.56 21.94
N SER A 185 4.85 -25.59 21.38
CA SER A 185 5.06 -26.98 21.77
C SER A 185 6.25 -27.63 21.07
N SER A 186 6.42 -27.34 19.78
CA SER A 186 7.54 -27.86 18.98
C SER A 186 8.71 -26.90 18.86
N ASP A 187 8.56 -25.68 19.37
CA ASP A 187 9.49 -24.56 19.21
C ASP A 187 9.87 -24.29 17.74
N THR A 188 8.86 -24.35 16.87
CA THR A 188 9.04 -24.11 15.43
C THR A 188 8.20 -22.94 14.96
N PHE A 189 8.69 -22.23 13.95
CA PHE A 189 7.93 -21.17 13.29
C PHE A 189 7.16 -21.72 12.10
N TYR A 190 5.95 -21.22 11.89
CA TYR A 190 5.11 -21.65 10.79
C TYR A 190 4.26 -20.50 10.25
N ILE A 191 3.70 -20.74 9.08
CA ILE A 191 2.76 -19.83 8.42
C ILE A 191 1.52 -20.63 8.04
N PRO A 192 0.29 -20.15 8.32
CA PRO A 192 -0.90 -20.83 7.86
C PRO A 192 -0.97 -20.81 6.33
N LEU A 193 -1.51 -21.89 5.76
CA LEU A 193 -1.83 -21.93 4.34
C LEU A 193 -2.96 -20.93 4.05
N VAL A 194 -2.68 -19.95 3.20
CA VAL A 194 -3.61 -18.86 2.89
C VAL A 194 -3.55 -18.50 1.41
N ASN A 195 -4.69 -18.05 0.89
CA ASN A 195 -4.74 -17.30 -0.36
C ASN A 195 -5.27 -15.90 -0.07
N ILE A 196 -4.44 -14.88 -0.26
CA ILE A 196 -4.74 -13.48 0.01
C ILE A 196 -4.69 -12.70 -1.29
N ILE A 197 -5.71 -11.88 -1.52
CA ILE A 197 -5.73 -10.86 -2.58
C ILE A 197 -6.03 -9.55 -1.90
N ASP A 198 -5.13 -8.57 -2.04
CA ASP A 198 -5.28 -7.31 -1.32
C ASP A 198 -4.96 -6.09 -2.18
N ARG A 199 -5.60 -4.99 -1.80
CA ARG A 199 -5.34 -3.64 -2.30
C ARG A 199 -5.93 -2.63 -1.31
N PRO A 200 -5.34 -1.44 -1.18
CA PRO A 200 -5.91 -0.43 -0.29
C PRO A 200 -7.28 0.05 -0.78
N ARG A 201 -8.16 0.38 0.17
CA ARG A 201 -9.41 1.10 -0.11
C ARG A 201 -9.15 2.56 -0.49
N PHE A 202 -8.22 3.21 0.19
CA PHE A 202 -7.87 4.62 0.00
C PHE A 202 -6.39 4.77 -0.39
N LYS A 203 -6.13 5.65 -1.36
CA LYS A 203 -4.78 5.94 -1.87
C LYS A 203 -3.91 6.72 -0.88
N TRP A 204 -4.53 7.45 0.05
CA TRP A 204 -3.85 8.23 1.08
C TRP A 204 -4.13 7.63 2.45
N ARG A 205 -3.10 7.12 3.11
CA ARG A 205 -3.18 6.53 4.46
C ARG A 205 -2.06 7.14 5.28
N GLY A 206 -2.40 8.24 5.95
CA GLY A 206 -1.44 9.16 6.53
C GLY A 206 -1.28 9.03 8.03
N LEU A 207 -0.10 9.40 8.52
CA LEU A 207 0.18 9.73 9.91
C LEU A 207 0.70 11.17 9.93
N LEU A 208 0.12 12.04 10.76
CA LEU A 208 0.69 13.35 11.07
C LEU A 208 1.57 13.21 12.31
N LEU A 209 2.81 13.67 12.22
CA LEU A 209 3.74 13.73 13.33
C LEU A 209 4.14 15.18 13.59
N ASP A 210 3.77 15.65 14.78
CA ASP A 210 4.16 16.94 15.31
C ASP A 210 5.51 16.85 16.00
N VAL A 211 6.51 17.45 15.37
CA VAL A 211 7.88 17.56 15.89
C VAL A 211 8.19 18.97 16.39
N SER A 212 7.27 19.91 16.17
CA SER A 212 7.41 21.30 16.61
C SER A 212 7.21 21.42 18.12
N ARG A 213 6.09 20.92 18.65
CA ARG A 213 5.74 21.05 20.07
C ARG A 213 6.73 20.33 20.97
N HIS A 214 7.12 19.11 20.59
CA HIS A 214 8.14 18.33 21.26
C HIS A 214 9.12 17.77 20.22
N TRP A 215 10.41 18.04 20.42
CA TRP A 215 11.46 17.56 19.53
C TRP A 215 11.51 16.03 19.48
N MET A 216 11.60 15.48 18.27
CA MET A 216 11.78 14.05 18.03
C MET A 216 12.99 13.84 17.13
N PRO A 217 14.04 13.12 17.57
CA PRO A 217 15.23 12.91 16.75
C PRO A 217 14.94 12.01 15.54
N VAL A 218 15.83 12.04 14.55
CA VAL A 218 15.75 11.25 13.30
C VAL A 218 15.42 9.77 13.57
N THR A 219 16.04 9.16 14.59
CA THR A 219 15.83 7.76 14.96
C THR A 219 14.38 7.44 15.38
N VAL A 220 13.66 8.40 15.95
CA VAL A 220 12.23 8.26 16.29
C VAL A 220 11.38 8.28 15.02
N ILE A 221 11.71 9.15 14.07
CA ILE A 221 11.03 9.21 12.76
C ILE A 221 11.27 7.92 11.98
N GLU A 222 12.51 7.41 11.96
CA GLU A 222 12.86 6.14 11.32
C GLU A 222 12.06 4.96 11.90
N ARG A 223 11.98 4.85 13.23
CA ARG A 223 11.18 3.83 13.90
C ARG A 223 9.70 3.95 13.55
N THR A 224 9.19 5.18 13.45
CA THR A 224 7.82 5.46 13.02
C THR A 224 7.57 5.01 11.59
N LEU A 225 8.48 5.33 10.66
CA LEU A 225 8.42 4.88 9.27
C LEU A 225 8.45 3.35 9.14
N ASN A 226 9.22 2.64 9.99
CA ASN A 226 9.20 1.18 10.06
C ASN A 226 7.81 0.64 10.46
N ALA A 227 7.19 1.23 11.49
CA ALA A 227 5.86 0.82 11.94
C ALA A 227 4.78 1.14 10.88
N MET A 228 4.90 2.29 10.21
CA MET A 228 4.03 2.68 9.10
C MET A 228 4.12 1.70 7.94
N GLU A 229 5.31 1.26 7.56
CA GLU A 229 5.52 0.26 6.50
C GLU A 229 4.76 -1.03 6.81
N LEU A 230 4.98 -1.59 8.01
CA LEU A 230 4.31 -2.82 8.46
C LEU A 230 2.79 -2.66 8.56
N SER A 231 2.31 -1.46 8.87
CA SER A 231 0.88 -1.12 8.94
C SER A 231 0.28 -0.67 7.60
N LYS A 232 1.05 -0.74 6.51
CA LYS A 232 0.67 -0.30 5.16
C LYS A 232 0.24 1.17 5.06
N LEU A 233 0.69 2.04 5.97
CA LEU A 233 0.56 3.50 5.83
C LEU A 233 1.56 3.99 4.78
N ASN A 234 1.20 5.03 4.03
CA ASN A 234 1.98 5.47 2.87
C ASN A 234 2.22 6.99 2.81
N VAL A 235 1.79 7.75 3.81
CA VAL A 235 2.09 9.18 3.94
C VAL A 235 2.50 9.51 5.36
N LEU A 236 3.66 10.11 5.53
CA LEU A 236 4.06 10.79 6.75
C LEU A 236 3.93 12.30 6.53
N HIS A 237 2.95 12.90 7.19
CA HIS A 237 2.80 14.35 7.24
C HIS A 237 3.64 14.85 8.41
N LEU A 238 4.71 15.60 8.11
CA LEU A 238 5.59 16.17 9.12
C LEU A 238 5.20 17.62 9.36
N HIS A 239 4.68 17.90 10.55
CA HIS A 239 4.37 19.24 11.01
C HIS A 239 5.64 19.85 11.61
N LEU A 240 6.31 20.71 10.84
CA LEU A 240 7.70 21.12 11.07
C LEU A 240 7.84 22.50 11.70
N SER A 241 6.77 23.29 11.74
CA SER A 241 6.75 24.60 12.39
C SER A 241 5.44 24.83 13.13
N ASP A 242 5.56 25.41 14.31
CA ASP A 242 4.46 25.92 15.13
C ASP A 242 5.02 26.99 16.10
N ASP A 243 4.18 27.52 16.99
CA ASP A 243 4.54 28.54 17.98
C ASP A 243 5.72 28.12 18.88
N GLN A 244 5.91 26.81 19.11
CA GLN A 244 6.95 26.33 20.03
C GLN A 244 8.30 26.12 19.35
N GLY A 245 8.36 25.99 18.03
CA GLY A 245 9.62 25.88 17.31
C GLY A 245 9.52 25.60 15.82
N PHE A 246 10.57 26.00 15.11
CA PHE A 246 10.83 25.68 13.70
C PHE A 246 11.90 24.59 13.62
N ARG A 247 11.57 23.45 13.01
CA ARG A 247 12.34 22.20 13.15
C ARG A 247 13.16 21.81 11.93
N VAL A 248 13.31 22.70 10.96
CA VAL A 248 14.12 22.43 9.76
C VAL A 248 15.12 23.54 9.56
N GLU A 249 16.33 23.16 9.16
CA GLU A 249 17.37 24.10 8.78
C GLU A 249 16.92 24.96 7.59
N SER A 250 16.99 26.28 7.76
CA SER A 250 16.88 27.23 6.65
C SER A 250 18.24 27.85 6.41
N ILE A 251 18.76 27.70 5.18
CA ILE A 251 20.05 28.27 4.77
C ILE A 251 19.94 29.80 4.66
N GLU A 252 18.82 30.29 4.11
CA GLU A 252 18.58 31.72 3.90
C GLU A 252 18.20 32.43 5.21
N TYR A 253 17.35 31.78 6.02
CA TYR A 253 16.80 32.36 7.25
C TYR A 253 17.27 31.58 8.48
N ASN A 254 18.55 31.72 8.79
CA ASN A 254 19.21 30.98 9.88
C ASN A 254 18.62 31.25 11.29
N LEU A 255 17.89 32.35 11.47
CA LEU A 255 17.23 32.68 12.75
C LEU A 255 15.94 31.90 12.99
N LEU A 256 15.39 31.19 11.99
CA LEU A 256 14.12 30.47 12.14
C LEU A 256 14.24 29.28 13.10
N HIS A 257 15.33 28.52 13.03
CA HIS A 257 15.47 27.28 13.78
C HIS A 257 16.24 27.48 15.09
N ASP A 258 15.89 26.70 16.12
CA ASP A 258 16.65 26.64 17.36
C ASP A 258 18.07 26.12 17.07
N ARG A 259 19.10 26.63 17.75
CA ARG A 259 20.48 26.18 17.55
C ARG A 259 20.74 24.73 17.97
N LYS A 260 19.77 24.03 18.58
CA LYS A 260 19.96 22.69 19.15
C LYS A 260 18.97 21.60 18.73
N ASP A 261 17.72 21.95 18.37
CA ASP A 261 16.66 20.97 18.11
C ASP A 261 15.96 21.22 16.75
N PHE A 262 16.64 20.84 15.68
CA PHE A 262 16.16 20.93 14.30
C PHE A 262 16.79 19.85 13.42
N PHE A 263 16.16 19.53 12.30
CA PHE A 263 16.71 18.68 11.26
C PHE A 263 17.58 19.51 10.33
N THR A 264 18.81 19.09 10.12
CA THR A 264 19.65 19.63 9.04
C THR A 264 19.06 19.26 7.68
N GLN A 265 19.47 19.95 6.62
CA GLN A 265 19.13 19.57 5.24
C GLN A 265 19.52 18.12 4.93
N LYS A 266 20.65 17.66 5.49
CA LYS A 266 21.11 16.27 5.37
C LYS A 266 20.19 15.29 6.08
N ASP A 267 19.70 15.65 7.27
CA ASP A 267 18.73 14.81 8.00
C ASP A 267 17.42 14.69 7.22
N ILE A 268 16.92 15.78 6.63
CA ILE A 268 15.71 15.75 5.80
C ILE A 268 15.91 14.89 4.55
N GLN A 269 17.04 15.04 3.85
CA GLN A 269 17.37 14.20 2.69
C GLN A 269 17.43 12.71 3.07
N HIS A 270 18.06 12.40 4.20
CA HIS A 270 18.13 11.05 4.75
C HIS A 270 16.73 10.51 5.07
N LEU A 271 15.88 11.28 5.74
CA LEU A 271 14.50 10.86 6.06
C LEU A 271 13.66 10.64 4.80
N VAL A 272 13.80 11.50 3.80
CA VAL A 272 13.13 11.37 2.49
C VAL A 272 13.55 10.07 1.81
N GLU A 273 14.84 9.75 1.77
CA GLU A 273 15.33 8.48 1.21
C GLU A 273 14.88 7.27 2.04
N TYR A 274 14.95 7.36 3.37
CA TYR A 274 14.51 6.31 4.28
C TYR A 274 13.02 5.99 4.12
N ALA A 275 12.18 7.01 3.93
CA ALA A 275 10.76 6.86 3.63
C ALA A 275 10.53 6.32 2.22
N ARG A 276 11.30 6.77 1.21
CA ARG A 276 11.24 6.28 -0.18
C ARG A 276 11.45 4.77 -0.26
N GLN A 277 12.44 4.23 0.45
CA GLN A 277 12.73 2.79 0.51
C GLN A 277 11.58 1.94 1.10
N ARG A 278 10.63 2.58 1.79
CA ARG A 278 9.43 1.98 2.40
C ARG A 278 8.16 2.30 1.63
N ARG A 279 8.30 3.04 0.53
CA ARG A 279 7.19 3.56 -0.29
C ARG A 279 6.24 4.40 0.56
N ILE A 280 6.82 5.29 1.37
CA ILE A 280 6.11 6.28 2.18
C ILE A 280 6.49 7.66 1.65
N ARG A 281 5.49 8.50 1.38
CA ARG A 281 5.70 9.91 0.99
C ARG A 281 5.83 10.76 2.23
N ILE A 282 6.82 11.65 2.27
CA ILE A 282 6.89 12.71 3.28
C ILE A 282 6.22 13.95 2.72
N ILE A 283 5.27 14.50 3.46
CA ILE A 283 4.62 15.78 3.18
C ILE A 283 5.07 16.74 4.28
N PRO A 284 5.92 17.73 3.98
CA PRO A 284 6.30 18.74 4.96
C PRO A 284 5.19 19.77 5.09
N GLU A 285 4.99 20.26 6.32
CA GLU A 285 4.11 21.37 6.63
C GLU A 285 4.86 22.47 7.37
N PHE A 286 4.66 23.69 6.88
CA PHE A 286 5.00 24.93 7.56
C PHE A 286 3.69 25.70 7.75
N ASP A 287 3.18 25.72 8.98
CA ASP A 287 1.87 26.32 9.27
C ASP A 287 1.93 27.86 9.16
N ILE A 288 0.97 28.43 8.42
CA ILE A 288 0.83 29.87 8.17
C ILE A 288 -0.65 30.21 7.87
N PRO A 289 -1.13 31.43 8.22
CA PRO A 289 -0.44 32.51 8.91
C PRO A 289 -0.56 32.45 10.45
N GLY A 290 -1.34 31.52 10.99
CA GLY A 290 -1.39 31.23 12.43
C GLY A 290 -0.28 30.24 12.82
N HIS A 291 -0.08 30.01 14.12
CA HIS A 291 0.98 29.11 14.60
C HIS A 291 2.41 29.55 14.21
N THR A 292 2.65 30.87 14.18
CA THR A 292 3.93 31.48 13.75
C THR A 292 4.55 32.43 14.79
N THR A 293 4.26 32.26 16.08
CA THR A 293 4.59 33.28 17.11
C THR A 293 6.09 33.41 17.42
N ARG A 294 6.91 32.40 17.11
CA ARG A 294 8.27 32.29 17.62
C ARG A 294 9.34 32.21 16.53
#